data_AF-A0AAW8I8W8-F1
#
_entry.id   AF-A0AAW8I8W8-F1
#
_cell.length_a   1.000
_cell.length_b   1.000
_cell.length_c   1.000
_cell.angle_alpha   90.00
_cell.angle_beta   90.00
_cell.angle_gamma   90.00
#
_symmetry.space_group_name_H-M   'P 1'
#
loop_
_entity.id
_entity.type
_entity.pdbx_description
1 polymer ?
#
loop_
_entity_poly.entity_id
_entity_poly.type
_entity_poly.pdbx_seq_one_letter_code
_entity_poly.pdbx_strand_id
1 'polypeptide(L)'
;MMNKDLWEKIELFDFDHPPSEYDFTLRLAHENYWTQNFTKHAILEYKKFMYLAAVSDMMVSPSDIVDTVWHQHLIFTKSYSEF
;
A
#
# COMPACT_ATOMS: atom_id res chain seq x y z
N MET A 1 19.79 -11.25 -6.34
CA MET A 1 19.69 -10.22 -7.41
C MET A 1 18.37 -9.50 -7.21
N MET A 2 18.36 -8.17 -7.28
CA MET A 2 17.11 -7.40 -7.26
C MET A 2 16.25 -7.87 -8.44
N ASN A 3 15.10 -8.50 -8.18
CA ASN A 3 14.15 -8.83 -9.24
C ASN A 3 13.52 -7.52 -9.74
N LYS A 4 14.14 -6.93 -10.77
CA LYS A 4 13.78 -5.61 -11.29
C LYS A 4 12.37 -5.59 -11.87
N ASP A 5 11.98 -6.66 -12.56
CA ASP A 5 10.64 -6.82 -13.14
C ASP A 5 9.56 -6.85 -12.04
N LEU A 6 9.85 -7.46 -10.89
CA LEU A 6 8.94 -7.48 -9.74
C LEU A 6 8.81 -6.09 -9.10
N TRP A 7 9.93 -5.38 -8.92
CA TRP A 7 9.90 -4.03 -8.37
C TRP A 7 9.12 -3.07 -9.28
N GLU A 8 9.37 -3.10 -10.60
CA GLU A 8 8.67 -2.24 -11.56
C GLU A 8 7.15 -2.46 -11.53
N LYS A 9 6.71 -3.71 -11.41
CA LYS A 9 5.27 -4.03 -11.25
C LYS A 9 4.67 -3.44 -9.96
N ILE A 10 5.39 -3.53 -8.84
CA ILE A 10 4.93 -3.00 -7.54
C ILE A 10 4.94 -1.47 -7.55
N GLU A 11 5.96 -0.85 -8.15
CA GLU A 11 6.10 0.59 -8.26
C GLU A 11 5.00 1.19 -9.14
N LEU A 12 4.69 0.55 -10.28
CA LEU A 12 3.64 0.97 -11.20
C LEU A 12 2.22 0.65 -10.71
N PHE A 13 2.07 -0.15 -9.65
CA PHE A 13 0.75 -0.43 -9.08
C PHE A 13 0.13 0.87 -8.55
N ASP A 14 -0.95 1.29 -9.20
CA ASP A 14 -1.70 2.47 -8.83
C ASP A 14 -2.89 2.08 -7.95
N PHE A 15 -2.84 2.52 -6.69
CA PHE A 15 -3.90 2.23 -5.72
C PHE A 15 -5.19 3.01 -6.01
N ASP A 16 -5.10 4.07 -6.83
CA ASP A 16 -6.20 4.96 -7.15
C ASP A 16 -6.78 4.68 -8.55
N HIS A 17 -6.47 3.52 -9.16
CA HIS A 17 -6.99 3.14 -10.49
C HIS A 17 -7.95 1.92 -10.44
N PRO A 18 -9.14 1.99 -11.10
CA PRO A 18 -9.69 3.17 -11.76
C PRO A 18 -10.07 4.27 -10.74
N PRO A 19 -9.91 5.55 -11.11
CA PRO A 19 -10.24 6.67 -10.22
C PRO A 19 -11.71 6.59 -9.80
N SER A 20 -11.94 6.69 -8.51
CA SER A 20 -13.28 6.63 -7.91
C SER A 20 -13.53 7.89 -7.09
N GLU A 21 -14.78 8.19 -6.71
CA GLU A 21 -15.04 9.32 -5.82
C GLU A 21 -14.36 9.18 -4.43
N TYR A 22 -13.82 7.99 -4.11
CA TYR A 22 -13.15 7.66 -2.86
C TYR A 22 -11.81 6.95 -3.11
N ASP A 23 -10.85 7.67 -3.69
CA ASP A 23 -9.49 7.19 -3.94
C ASP A 23 -8.77 6.75 -2.64
N PHE A 24 -8.04 5.65 -2.72
CA PHE A 24 -7.33 5.01 -1.61
C PHE A 24 -6.39 6.00 -0.89
N THR A 25 -5.60 6.76 -1.66
CA THR A 25 -4.66 7.73 -1.11
C THR A 25 -5.36 8.84 -0.33
N LEU A 26 -6.48 9.36 -0.85
CA LEU A 26 -7.23 10.43 -0.21
C LEU A 26 -7.83 9.96 1.12
N ARG A 27 -8.41 8.77 1.12
CA ARG A 27 -9.01 8.15 2.31
C ARG A 27 -7.95 7.82 3.37
N LEU A 28 -6.82 7.24 2.97
CA LEU A 28 -5.71 6.93 3.87
C LEU A 28 -5.20 8.20 4.58
N ALA A 29 -5.09 9.31 3.84
CA ALA A 29 -4.75 10.59 4.43
C ALA A 29 -5.80 11.07 5.44
N HIS A 30 -7.08 11.00 5.07
CA HIS A 30 -8.19 11.52 5.88
C HIS A 30 -8.39 10.71 7.19
N GLU A 31 -8.44 9.38 7.10
CA GLU A 31 -8.70 8.50 8.26
C GLU A 31 -7.55 8.54 9.29
N ASN A 32 -6.32 8.79 8.84
CA ASN A 32 -5.14 8.81 9.72
C ASN A 32 -4.65 10.22 10.06
N TYR A 33 -5.36 11.26 9.63
CA TYR A 33 -4.97 12.67 9.79
C TYR A 33 -3.57 12.98 9.23
N TRP A 34 -3.21 12.33 8.13
CA TRP A 34 -1.91 12.49 7.49
C TRP A 34 -1.94 13.58 6.43
N THR A 35 -0.79 14.25 6.28
CA THR A 35 -0.58 15.14 5.13
C THR A 35 -0.46 14.32 3.85
N GLN A 36 -0.88 14.86 2.71
CA GLN A 36 -0.75 14.18 1.42
C GLN A 36 0.70 13.72 1.13
N ASN A 37 1.70 14.53 1.52
CA ASN A 37 3.10 14.17 1.33
C ASN A 37 3.49 12.95 2.19
N PHE A 38 3.09 12.94 3.46
CA PHE A 38 3.33 11.80 4.34
C PHE A 38 2.63 10.54 3.82
N THR A 39 1.38 10.65 3.39
CA THR A 39 0.62 9.53 2.83
C THR A 39 1.32 8.90 1.63
N LYS A 40 1.83 9.71 0.69
CA LYS A 40 2.60 9.22 -0.46
C LYS A 40 3.87 8.48 -0.03
N HIS A 41 4.57 9.00 0.97
CA HIS A 41 5.74 8.32 1.52
C HIS A 41 5.36 6.99 2.21
N ALA A 42 4.28 6.97 2.98
CA ALA A 42 3.79 5.76 3.65
C ALA A 42 3.42 4.67 2.63
N ILE A 43 2.73 5.03 1.53
CA ILE A 43 2.42 4.12 0.42
C ILE A 43 3.71 3.60 -0.25
N LEU A 44 4.71 4.46 -0.45
CA LEU A 44 5.99 4.05 -1.01
C LEU A 44 6.72 3.04 -0.10
N GLU A 45 6.74 3.27 1.21
CA GLU A 45 7.32 2.30 2.16
C GLU A 45 6.54 0.99 2.17
N TYR A 46 5.21 1.04 2.05
CA TYR A 46 4.39 -0.16 1.88
C TYR A 46 4.73 -0.94 0.60
N LYS A 47 4.94 -0.26 -0.54
CA LYS A 47 5.43 -0.88 -1.77
C LYS A 47 6.80 -1.56 -1.58
N LYS A 48 7.73 -0.92 -0.88
CA LYS A 48 9.03 -1.51 -0.53
C LYS A 48 8.87 -2.74 0.36
N PHE A 49 7.96 -2.70 1.34
CA PHE A 49 7.65 -3.83 2.19
C PHE A 49 7.05 -5.00 1.40
N MET A 50 6.11 -4.75 0.47
CA MET A 50 5.57 -5.78 -0.42
C MET A 50 6.67 -6.46 -1.23
N TYR A 51 7.62 -5.67 -1.76
CA TYR A 51 8.77 -6.21 -2.47
C TYR A 51 9.63 -7.08 -1.56
N LEU A 52 9.99 -6.57 -0.39
CA LEU A 52 10.80 -7.29 0.60
C LEU A 52 10.15 -8.61 1.01
N ALA A 53 8.85 -8.59 1.30
CA ALA A 53 8.07 -9.77 1.65
C ALA A 53 8.02 -10.80 0.52
N ALA A 54 7.98 -10.35 -0.75
CA ALA A 54 7.95 -11.24 -1.91
C ALA A 54 9.30 -11.89 -2.25
N VAL A 55 10.43 -11.27 -1.88
CA VAL A 55 11.78 -11.79 -2.16
C VAL A 55 12.45 -12.45 -0.95
N SER A 56 11.88 -12.33 0.24
CA SER A 56 12.44 -12.87 1.47
C SER A 56 11.97 -14.30 1.72
N ASP A 57 12.92 -15.20 1.99
CA ASP A 57 12.65 -16.58 2.44
C ASP A 57 12.31 -16.66 3.95
N MET A 58 12.36 -15.52 4.65
CA MET A 58 12.04 -15.40 6.08
C MET A 58 10.82 -14.52 6.31
N MET A 59 10.14 -14.73 7.44
CA MET A 59 9.06 -13.86 7.89
C MET A 59 9.58 -12.44 8.13
N VAL A 60 8.91 -11.46 7.53
CA VAL A 60 9.18 -10.03 7.73
C VAL A 60 7.96 -9.39 8.40
N SER A 61 8.21 -8.49 9.34
CA SER A 61 7.16 -7.73 10.03
C SER A 61 7.12 -6.31 9.48
N PRO A 62 5.94 -5.75 9.21
CA PRO A 62 5.81 -4.34 8.86
C PRO A 62 6.11 -3.45 10.08
N SER A 63 6.41 -2.17 9.82
CA SER A 63 6.34 -1.11 10.84
C SER A 63 4.91 -0.62 11.01
N ASP A 64 4.58 0.06 12.11
CA ASP A 64 3.21 0.53 12.40
C ASP A 64 2.57 1.34 11.25
N ILE A 65 3.35 2.19 10.58
CA ILE A 65 2.87 2.99 9.45
C ILE A 65 2.58 2.11 8.22
N VAL A 66 3.49 1.19 7.91
CA VAL A 66 3.33 0.25 6.79
C VAL A 66 2.15 -0.70 7.04
N ASP A 67 2.00 -1.14 8.29
CA ASP A 67 0.91 -1.97 8.77
C ASP A 67 -0.45 -1.27 8.63
N THR A 68 -0.51 0.02 8.96
CA THR A 68 -1.72 0.85 8.75
C THR A 68 -2.13 0.90 7.28
N VAL A 69 -1.18 1.15 6.37
CA VAL A 69 -1.42 1.17 4.92
C VAL A 69 -1.89 -0.21 4.44
N TRP A 70 -1.24 -1.28 4.92
CA TRP A 70 -1.59 -2.65 4.57
C TRP A 70 -3.01 -3.02 4.99
N HIS A 71 -3.38 -2.71 6.24
CA HIS A 71 -4.73 -2.97 6.76
C HIS A 71 -5.80 -2.26 5.95
N GLN A 72 -5.62 -0.97 5.65
CA GLN A 72 -6.57 -0.24 4.81
C GLN A 72 -6.62 -0.77 3.38
N HIS A 73 -5.49 -1.18 2.80
CA HIS A 73 -5.45 -1.78 1.47
C HIS A 73 -6.26 -3.10 1.44
N LEU A 74 -6.17 -3.93 2.48
CA LEU A 74 -6.97 -5.16 2.59
C LEU A 74 -8.47 -4.88 2.72
N ILE A 75 -8.86 -3.89 3.53
CA ILE A 75 -10.27 -3.51 3.70
C ILE A 75 -10.86 -3.00 2.38
N PHE A 76 -10.09 -2.24 1.61
CA PHE A 76 -10.55 -1.66 0.35
C PHE A 76 -10.58 -2.68 -0.80
N THR A 77 -9.57 -3.54 -0.90
CA THR A 77 -9.50 -4.56 -1.95
C THR A 77 -10.47 -5.73 -1.72
N LYS A 78 -10.77 -6.06 -0.46
CA LYS A 78 -11.88 -6.96 -0.10
C LYS A 78 -13.17 -6.18 0.18
N SER A 79 -13.43 -5.16 -0.64
CA SER A 79 -14.53 -4.21 -0.52
C SER A 79 -15.73 -4.85 0.18
N TYR A 80 -16.11 -4.28 1.33
CA TYR A 80 -17.19 -4.72 2.23
C TYR A 80 -18.56 -4.89 1.55
N SER A 81 -18.65 -4.59 0.24
CA SER A 81 -19.82 -4.77 -0.63
C SER A 81 -20.33 -6.21 -0.79
N GLU A 82 -19.66 -7.22 -0.22
CA GLU A 82 -20.18 -8.60 -0.14
C GLU A 82 -20.86 -8.92 1.21
N PHE A 83 -21.07 -7.92 2.07
CA PHE A 83 -21.95 -7.97 3.25
C PHE A 83 -23.18 -7.07 3.06
#